data_AF-A0A938Z7Y9-F1
#
_entry.id   AF-A0A938Z7Y9-F1
#
_cell.length_a   1.000
_cell.length_b   1.000
_cell.length_c   1.000
_cell.angle_alpha   90.00
_cell.angle_beta   90.00
_cell.angle_gamma   90.00
#
_symmetry.space_group_name_H-M   'P 1'
#
loop_
_entity.id
_entity.type
_entity.pdbx_description
1 polymer ?
#
loop_
_entity_poly.entity_id
_entity_poly.type
_entity_poly.pdbx_seq_one_letter_code
_entity_poly.pdbx_strand_id
1 'polypeptide(L)' 'VLPLDGELSAALLYRGSRKRCAVCGAAFVPKSNRGKYCPDCAGRMKKIRAAERKRKQRQRCHALEPFKPA' A
#
# COMPACT_ATOMS: atom_id res chain seq x y z
N VAL A 1 -19.11 6.01 30.21
CA VAL A 1 -17.73 5.97 30.75
C VAL A 1 -16.88 5.17 29.78
N LEU A 2 -15.82 5.76 29.20
CA LEU A 2 -14.83 5.00 28.43
C LEU A 2 -14.05 4.11 29.41
N PRO A 3 -13.85 2.82 29.15
CA PRO A 3 -13.09 1.96 30.06
C PRO A 3 -11.68 2.52 30.24
N LEU A 4 -11.23 2.66 31.49
CA LEU A 4 -9.84 3.03 31.83
C LEU A 4 -8.82 1.98 31.34
N ASP A 5 -9.31 0.81 30.93
CA ASP A 5 -8.50 -0.26 30.35
C ASP A 5 -8.18 0.00 28.87
N GLY A 6 -6.93 0.40 28.62
CA GLY A 6 -6.37 0.53 27.28
C GLY A 6 -6.43 -0.79 26.48
N GLU A 7 -6.30 -1.93 27.16
CA GLU A 7 -6.41 -3.25 26.53
C GLU A 7 -7.85 -3.57 26.09
N LEU A 8 -8.85 -3.23 26.91
CA LEU A 8 -10.25 -3.42 26.56
C LEU A 8 -10.68 -2.47 25.43
N SER A 9 -10.19 -1.23 25.43
CA SER A 9 -10.32 -0.28 24.32
C SER A 9 -9.70 -0.83 23.03
N ALA A 10 -8.46 -1.32 23.10
CA ALA A 10 -7.75 -1.91 21.97
C ALA A 10 -8.48 -3.14 21.41
N ALA A 11 -8.95 -4.00 22.30
CA ALA A 11 -9.76 -5.17 21.96
C ALA A 11 -11.09 -4.76 21.32
N LEU A 12 -11.86 -3.84 21.90
CA LEU A 12 -13.18 -3.48 21.38
C LEU A 12 -13.13 -2.67 20.07
N LEU A 13 -12.18 -1.75 19.93
CA LEU A 13 -12.08 -0.85 18.77
C LEU A 13 -11.24 -1.42 17.61
N TYR A 14 -10.30 -2.33 17.88
CA TYR A 14 -9.35 -2.83 16.87
C TYR A 14 -9.41 -4.34 16.61
N ARG A 15 -10.33 -5.09 17.24
CA ARG A 15 -10.56 -6.54 16.95
C ARG A 15 -10.88 -6.83 15.48
N GLY A 16 -11.54 -5.90 14.76
CA GLY A 16 -11.96 -6.09 13.37
C GLY A 16 -11.07 -5.42 12.31
N SER A 17 -10.07 -4.64 12.71
CA SER A 17 -9.31 -3.83 11.75
C SER A 17 -8.14 -4.60 11.14
N ARG A 18 -7.67 -5.70 11.72
CA ARG A 18 -6.57 -6.50 11.16
C ARG A 18 -6.93 -7.08 9.78
N LYS A 19 -6.29 -6.56 8.74
CA LYS A 19 -6.38 -7.05 7.36
C LYS A 19 -5.16 -7.89 7.02
N ARG A 20 -5.30 -8.79 6.05
CA ARG A 20 -4.16 -9.51 5.46
C ARG A 20 -3.58 -8.68 4.32
N CYS A 21 -2.25 -8.61 4.28
CA CYS A 21 -1.56 -7.95 3.18
C CYS A 21 -1.73 -8.75 1.89
N ALA A 22 -2.14 -8.10 0.80
CA ALA A 22 -2.32 -8.75 -0.50
C ALA A 22 -1.00 -9.19 -1.20
N VAL A 23 0.17 -8.87 -0.63
CA VAL A 23 1.48 -9.23 -1.19
C VAL A 23 2.13 -10.35 -0.38
N CYS A 24 2.25 -10.18 0.93
CA CYS A 24 2.93 -11.15 1.80
C CYS A 24 1.98 -11.94 2.71
N GLY A 25 0.67 -11.69 2.70
CA GLY A 25 -0.30 -12.37 3.55
C GLY A 25 -0.29 -11.96 5.02
N ALA A 26 0.73 -11.22 5.48
CA ALA A 26 0.89 -10.82 6.88
C ALA A 26 -0.32 -10.01 7.38
N ALA A 27 -0.75 -10.30 8.62
CA ALA A 27 -1.77 -9.52 9.29
C ALA A 27 -1.21 -8.15 9.67
N PHE A 28 -1.92 -7.08 9.32
CA PHE A 28 -1.54 -5.71 9.64
C PHE A 28 -2.77 -4.89 10.04
N VAL A 29 -2.55 -3.84 10.83
CA VAL A 29 -3.61 -2.88 11.17
C VAL A 29 -3.58 -1.75 10.13
N PRO A 30 -4.60 -1.65 9.25
CA PRO A 30 -4.69 -0.59 8.28
C PRO A 30 -5.09 0.72 8.97
N LYS A 31 -4.41 1.82 8.61
CA LYS A 31 -4.78 3.17 9.04
C LYS A 31 -6.05 3.69 8.36
N SER A 32 -6.48 3.06 7.26
CA SER A 32 -7.69 3.42 6.52
C SER A 32 -8.37 2.20 5.92
N ASN A 33 -9.68 2.26 5.70
CA ASN A 33 -10.44 1.16 5.10
C ASN A 33 -9.94 0.75 3.70
N ARG A 34 -9.26 1.66 2.97
CA ARG A 34 -8.66 1.39 1.65
C ARG A 34 -7.28 0.70 1.71
N GLY A 35 -6.71 0.53 2.92
CA GLY A 35 -5.43 -0.14 3.12
C GLY A 35 -5.48 -1.62 2.75
N LYS A 36 -4.59 -2.03 1.84
CA LYS A 36 -4.47 -3.41 1.33
C LYS A 36 -3.07 -4.03 1.50
N TYR A 37 -2.09 -3.23 1.91
CA TYR A 37 -0.71 -3.65 2.07
C TYR A 37 -0.24 -3.33 3.49
N CYS A 38 0.58 -4.22 4.07
CA CYS A 38 1.32 -3.92 5.29
C CYS A 38 2.30 -2.75 5.03
N PRO A 39 2.82 -2.09 6.08
CA PRO A 39 3.70 -0.93 5.93
C PRO A 39 4.89 -1.18 4.99
N ASP A 40 5.53 -2.34 5.10
CA ASP A 40 6.69 -2.70 4.28
C ASP A 40 6.31 -2.89 2.80
N CYS A 41 5.23 -3.62 2.56
CA CYS A 41 4.73 -3.85 1.20
C CYS A 41 4.14 -2.58 0.58
N ALA A 42 3.54 -1.69 1.38
CA ALA A 42 3.00 -0.42 0.92
C ALA A 42 4.10 0.46 0.33
N GLY A 43 5.25 0.55 1.01
CA GLY A 43 6.43 1.27 0.53
C GLY A 43 6.96 0.72 -0.79
N ARG A 44 7.11 -0.61 -0.90
CA ARG A 44 7.54 -1.28 -2.15
C ARG A 44 6.57 -1.02 -3.30
N MET A 45 5.27 -1.23 -3.08
CA MET A 45 4.25 -1.03 -4.12
C MET A 45 4.14 0.44 -4.56
N LYS A 46 4.38 1.40 -3.64
CA LYS A 46 4.43 2.82 -4.00
C LYS A 46 5.58 3.11 -4.98
N LYS A 47 6.77 2.55 -4.73
CA LYS A 47 7.94 2.72 -5.62
C LYS A 47 7.69 2.09 -7.00
N ILE A 48 7.18 0.86 -7.05
CA ILE A 48 6.88 0.16 -8.30
C ILE A 48 5.87 0.97 -9.15
N ARG A 49 4.75 1.40 -8.55
CA ARG A 49 3.74 2.20 -9.27
C ARG A 49 4.28 3.54 -9.76
N ALA A 50 5.15 4.19 -9.00
CA ALA A 50 5.79 5.43 -9.42
C ALA A 50 6.70 5.19 -10.63
N ALA A 51 7.49 4.11 -10.63
CA ALA A 51 8.34 3.71 -11.75
C ALA A 51 7.51 3.38 -13.00
N GLU A 52 6.42 2.63 -12.86
CA GLU A 52 5.49 2.31 -13.95
C GLU A 52 4.86 3.56 -14.55
N ARG A 53 4.42 4.51 -13.70
CA ARG A 53 3.88 5.80 -14.17
C ARG A 53 4.91 6.56 -15.01
N LYS A 54 6.17 6.61 -14.56
CA LYS A 54 7.26 7.25 -15.31
C LYS A 54 7.60 6.50 -16.61
N ARG A 55 7.57 5.17 -16.61
CA ARG A 55 7.74 4.35 -17.83
C ARG A 55 6.63 4.65 -18.84
N LYS A 56 5.36 4.65 -18.42
CA LYS A 56 4.22 5.00 -19.28
C LYS A 56 4.29 6.44 -19.76
N GLN A 57 4.74 7.38 -18.91
CA GLN A 57 4.97 8.77 -19.31
C GLN A 57 5.99 8.84 -20.45
N ARG A 58 7.15 8.19 -20.31
CA ARG A 58 8.18 8.15 -21.37
C ARG A 58 7.65 7.54 -22.67
N GLN A 59 6.85 6.47 -22.59
CA GLN A 59 6.21 5.85 -23.75
C GLN A 59 5.20 6.76 -24.46
N ARG A 60 4.54 7.66 -23.72
CA ARG A 60 3.57 8.63 -24.27
C ARG A 60 4.21 9.94 -24.71
N CYS A 61 5.41 10.25 -24.22
CA CYS A 61 6.15 11.44 -24.66
C CYS A 61 6.66 11.22 -26.08
N HIS A 62 6.03 11.86 -27.05
CA HIS A 62 6.44 11.89 -28.47
C HIS A 62 7.88 12.42 -28.69
N ALA A 63 8.52 13.01 -27.68
CA ALA A 63 9.89 13.53 -27.73
C ALA A 63 10.98 12.45 -27.61
N LEU A 64 10.64 11.23 -27.18
CA LEU A 64 11.56 10.09 -27.16
C LEU A 64 11.17 9.20 -28.34
N GLU A 65 11.86 9.35 -29.47
CA GLU A 65 11.77 8.43 -30.62
C GLU A 65 11.73 6.97 -30.12
N PRO A 66 10.93 6.07 -30.74
CA PRO A 66 11.00 4.65 -30.42
C PRO A 66 12.45 4.18 -30.59
N PHE A 67 13.06 3.68 -29.53
CA PHE A 67 14.39 3.10 -29.60
C PHE A 67 14.38 1.99 -30.66
N LYS A 68 15.02 2.24 -31.80
CA LYS A 68 15.28 1.25 -32.85
C LYS A 68 16.64 0.60 -32.53
N PRO A 69 16.68 -0.61 -31.98
CA PRO A 69 17.94 -1.35 -31.94
C PRO A 69 18.38 -1.66 -33.38
N ALA A 70 19.69 -1.49 -33.62
CA ALA A 70 20.35 -1.82 -34.88
C ALA A 70 20.42 -3.33 -35.12
#